data_AF-A0A942L1M8-F1
#
_entry.id   AF-A0A942L1M8-F1
#
_cell.length_a   1.000
_cell.length_b   1.000
_cell.length_c   1.000
_cell.angle_alpha   90.00
_cell.angle_beta   90.00
_cell.angle_gamma   90.00
#
_symmetry.space_group_name_H-M   'P 1'
#
loop_
_entity.id
_entity.type
_entity.pdbx_description
1 polymer ?
#
loop_
_entity_poly.entity_id
_entity_poly.type
_entity_poly.pdbx_seq_one_letter_code
_entity_poly.pdbx_strand_id
1 'polypeptide(L)'
;MHPAQVWELTPFELGLLFEGYAEEKAERRQELIYLAWHIEAFARQKRLPSLKKMLKESGRKKAAPSRLSTEQLIGIARSKGLKVPAKWR
;
A
#
# COMPACT_ATOMS: atom_id res chain seq x y z
N MET A 1 -30.26 19.94 22.90
CA MET A 1 -30.69 20.62 24.13
C MET A 1 -31.66 21.73 23.77
N HIS A 2 -32.79 21.85 24.48
CA HIS A 2 -33.73 22.95 24.25
C HIS A 2 -33.22 24.20 24.99
N PRO A 3 -33.15 25.39 24.36
CA PRO A 3 -32.55 26.59 24.96
C PRO A 3 -33.14 27.00 26.33
N ALA A 4 -34.41 26.68 26.58
CA ALA A 4 -35.08 26.99 27.84
C ALA A 4 -34.48 26.26 29.06
N GLN A 5 -33.93 25.05 28.87
CA GLN A 5 -33.39 24.22 29.95
C GLN A 5 -32.04 24.73 30.46
N VAL A 6 -31.38 25.64 29.74
CA VAL A 6 -30.08 26.20 30.13
C VAL A 6 -30.20 27.01 31.42
N TRP A 7 -31.32 27.70 31.60
CA TRP A 7 -31.56 28.58 32.75
C TRP A 7 -31.91 27.82 34.04
N GLU A 8 -32.19 26.52 33.93
CA GLU A 8 -32.52 25.65 35.06
C GLU A 8 -31.29 24.92 35.61
N LEU A 9 -30.13 25.07 34.95
CA LEU A 9 -28.91 24.35 35.28
C LEU A 9 -27.91 25.24 36.02
N THR A 10 -27.20 24.62 36.95
CA THR A 10 -26.04 25.26 37.58
C THR A 10 -24.87 25.33 36.60
N PRO A 11 -23.92 26.28 36.79
CA PRO A 11 -22.72 26.36 35.95
C PRO A 11 -21.92 25.05 35.89
N PHE A 12 -21.93 24.27 36.98
CA PHE A 12 -21.29 22.96 37.03
C PHE A 12 -21.96 21.95 36.10
N GLU A 13 -23.29 21.84 36.16
CA GLU A 13 -24.06 20.93 35.30
C GLU A 13 -23.95 21.32 33.83
N LEU A 14 -23.92 22.63 33.53
CA LEU A 14 -23.65 23.12 32.17
C LEU A 14 -22.27 22.70 31.69
N GLY A 15 -21.24 22.79 32.54
CA GLY A 15 -19.90 22.32 32.24
C GLY A 15 -19.87 20.84 31.89
N LEU A 16 -20.49 20.00 32.73
CA LEU A 16 -20.57 18.56 32.52
C LEU A 16 -21.28 18.19 31.21
N LEU A 17 -22.36 18.90 30.85
CA LEU A 17 -23.06 18.69 29.59
C LEU A 17 -22.20 19.07 28.38
N PHE A 18 -21.45 20.17 28.45
CA PHE A 18 -20.56 20.57 27.36
C PHE A 18 -19.40 19.60 27.17
N GLU A 19 -18.83 19.09 28.27
CA GLU A 19 -17.81 18.05 28.23
C GLU A 19 -18.35 16.79 27.53
N GLY A 20 -19.50 16.27 27.98
CA GLY A 20 -20.13 15.10 27.37
C GLY A 20 -20.44 15.30 25.88
N TYR A 21 -20.95 16.47 25.48
CA TYR A 21 -21.20 16.77 24.07
C TYR A 21 -19.92 16.85 23.24
N ALA A 22 -18.85 17.41 23.81
CA ALA A 22 -17.55 17.51 23.15
C ALA A 22 -16.93 16.12 22.95
N GLU A 23 -17.05 15.24 23.95
CA GLU A 23 -16.62 13.84 23.89
C GLU A 23 -17.41 13.07 22.82
N GLU A 24 -18.75 13.13 22.84
CA GLU A 24 -19.61 12.48 21.84
C GLU A 24 -19.23 12.92 20.41
N LYS A 25 -19.02 14.24 20.21
CA LYS A 25 -18.55 14.79 18.93
C LYS A 25 -17.17 14.26 18.54
N ALA A 26 -16.26 14.10 19.49
CA ALA A 26 -14.92 13.60 19.23
C ALA A 26 -14.95 12.12 18.83
N GLU A 27 -15.68 11.29 19.57
CA GLU A 27 -15.88 9.87 19.25
C GLU A 27 -16.51 9.72 17.87
N ARG A 28 -17.57 10.48 17.58
CA ARG A 28 -18.24 10.43 16.28
C ARG A 28 -17.31 10.80 15.13
N ARG A 29 -16.45 11.80 15.30
CA ARG A 29 -15.43 12.13 14.29
C ARG A 29 -14.45 10.97 14.09
N GLN A 30 -14.01 10.35 15.17
CA GLN A 30 -13.07 9.25 15.12
C GLN A 30 -13.66 8.03 14.38
N GLU A 31 -14.92 7.68 14.66
CA GLU A 31 -15.65 6.64 13.93
C GLU A 31 -15.72 6.92 12.43
N LEU A 32 -16.05 8.15 12.05
CA LEU A 32 -16.15 8.56 10.64
C LEU A 32 -14.81 8.45 9.92
N ILE A 33 -13.72 8.87 10.57
CA ILE A 33 -12.37 8.75 10.03
C ILE A 33 -12.00 7.28 9.84
N TYR A 34 -12.25 6.43 10.84
CA TYR A 34 -12.00 5.00 10.72
C TYR A 34 -12.83 4.36 9.61
N LEU A 35 -14.11 4.69 9.52
CA LEU A 35 -14.98 4.17 8.48
C LEU A 35 -14.47 4.57 7.08
N ALA A 36 -14.15 5.84 6.88
CA ALA A 36 -13.60 6.33 5.62
C ALA A 36 -12.29 5.62 5.26
N TRP A 37 -11.39 5.45 6.22
CA TRP A 37 -10.13 4.72 6.01
C TRP A 37 -10.37 3.26 5.62
N HIS A 38 -11.30 2.56 6.28
CA HIS A 38 -11.61 1.16 5.97
C HIS A 38 -12.26 1.01 4.60
N ILE A 39 -13.17 1.91 4.22
CA ILE A 39 -13.77 1.93 2.87
C ILE A 39 -12.69 2.01 1.80
N GLU A 40 -11.75 2.95 1.95
CA GLU A 40 -10.64 3.11 1.00
C GLU A 40 -9.65 1.94 1.04
N ALA A 41 -9.36 1.38 2.21
CA ALA A 41 -8.54 0.20 2.35
C ALA A 41 -9.14 -1.00 1.59
N PHE A 42 -10.45 -1.24 1.72
CA PHE A 42 -11.14 -2.30 0.98
C PHE A 42 -11.19 -2.02 -0.52
N ALA A 43 -11.41 -0.76 -0.93
CA ALA A 43 -11.37 -0.38 -2.34
C ALA A 43 -9.99 -0.66 -2.96
N ARG A 44 -8.89 -0.35 -2.25
CA ARG A 44 -7.52 -0.70 -2.67
C ARG A 44 -7.33 -2.21 -2.76
N GLN A 45 -7.80 -2.96 -1.77
CA GLN A 45 -7.66 -4.42 -1.75
C GLN A 45 -8.32 -5.09 -2.96
N LYS A 46 -9.50 -4.62 -3.38
CA LYS A 46 -10.17 -5.14 -4.59
C LYS A 46 -9.38 -4.93 -5.88
N ARG A 47 -8.53 -3.91 -5.92
CA ARG A 47 -7.67 -3.57 -7.08
C ARG A 47 -6.33 -4.31 -7.05
N LEU A 48 -5.97 -4.94 -5.94
CA LEU A 48 -4.73 -5.69 -5.83
C LEU A 48 -4.83 -7.03 -6.57
N PRO A 49 -3.78 -7.44 -7.28
CA PRO A 49 -3.71 -8.77 -7.86
C PRO A 49 -3.74 -9.84 -6.76
N SER A 50 -4.21 -11.04 -7.09
CA SER A 50 -4.24 -12.12 -6.11
C SER A 50 -2.84 -12.45 -5.59
N LEU A 51 -2.75 -12.86 -4.32
CA LEU A 51 -1.46 -13.17 -3.68
C LEU A 51 -0.63 -14.17 -4.50
N LYS A 52 -1.27 -15.17 -5.12
CA LYS A 52 -0.62 -16.13 -6.03
C LYS A 52 0.06 -15.45 -7.23
N LYS A 53 -0.59 -14.43 -7.83
CA LYS A 53 0.02 -13.65 -8.92
C LYS A 53 1.20 -12.83 -8.43
N MET A 54 1.05 -12.16 -7.28
CA MET A 54 2.12 -11.37 -6.67
C MET A 54 3.35 -12.23 -6.31
N LEU A 55 3.16 -13.39 -5.70
CA LEU A 55 4.24 -14.33 -5.35
C LEU A 55 4.93 -14.91 -6.59
N LYS A 56 4.18 -15.15 -7.67
CA LYS A 56 4.74 -15.64 -8.95
C LYS A 56 5.57 -14.56 -9.66
N GLU A 57 5.17 -13.30 -9.56
CA GLU A 57 5.89 -12.16 -10.15
C GLU A 57 7.13 -11.76 -9.33
N SER A 58 7.06 -11.80 -8.00
CA SER A 58 8.22 -11.50 -7.15
C SER A 58 9.34 -12.54 -7.27
N GLY A 59 8.99 -13.81 -7.50
CA GLY A 59 9.95 -14.87 -7.84
C GLY A 59 10.53 -14.75 -9.25
N ARG A 60 9.85 -14.00 -10.13
CA ARG A 60 10.37 -13.57 -11.44
C ARG A 60 11.00 -12.19 -11.31
N LYS A 61 12.00 -12.03 -10.44
CA LYS A 61 13.09 -11.12 -10.82
C LYS A 61 13.49 -11.62 -12.20
N LYS A 62 13.28 -10.80 -13.24
CA LYS A 62 13.79 -11.10 -14.58
C LYS A 62 15.27 -11.36 -14.35
N ALA A 63 15.66 -12.62 -14.27
CA ALA A 63 17.03 -12.99 -14.51
C ALA A 63 17.26 -12.34 -15.87
N ALA A 64 18.06 -11.28 -15.90
CA ALA A 64 18.55 -10.78 -17.16
C ALA A 64 18.95 -12.03 -17.95
N PRO A 65 18.65 -12.13 -19.25
CA PRO A 65 19.22 -13.20 -20.05
C PRO A 65 20.75 -13.02 -20.02
N SER A 66 21.38 -13.53 -18.97
CA SER A 66 22.82 -13.56 -18.74
C SER A 66 23.44 -14.67 -19.60
N ARG A 67 22.60 -15.41 -20.34
CA ARG A 67 23.05 -16.19 -21.47
C ARG A 67 23.19 -15.23 -22.65
N LEU A 68 24.35 -14.59 -22.72
CA LEU A 68 24.87 -14.04 -23.97
C LEU A 68 24.69 -15.09 -25.06
N SER A 69 24.22 -14.67 -26.23
CA SER A 69 24.11 -15.60 -27.36
C SER A 69 25.50 -16.17 -27.67
N THR A 70 25.53 -17.37 -28.25
CA THR A 70 26.79 -18.01 -28.63
C THR A 70 27.64 -17.09 -29.52
N GLU A 71 27.00 -16.29 -30.39
CA GLU A 71 27.66 -15.29 -31.23
C GLU A 71 28.32 -14.17 -30.42
N GLN A 72 27.65 -13.68 -29.37
CA GLN A 72 28.20 -12.68 -28.47
C GLN A 72 29.40 -13.22 -27.68
N LEU A 73 29.33 -14.49 -27.25
CA LEU A 73 30.46 -15.18 -26.60
C LEU A 73 31.64 -15.37 -27.56
N ILE A 74 31.36 -15.73 -28.82
CA ILE A 74 32.38 -15.83 -29.89
C ILE A 74 33.03 -14.46 -30.13
N GLY A 75 32.25 -13.38 -30.16
CA GLY A 75 32.76 -12.01 -30.31
C GLY A 75 33.71 -11.60 -29.18
N ILE A 76 33.34 -11.87 -27.93
CA ILE A 76 34.18 -11.59 -26.75
C ILE A 76 35.45 -12.46 -26.74
N ALA A 77 35.35 -13.73 -27.16
CA ALA A 77 36.51 -14.62 -27.24
C ALA A 77 37.52 -14.12 -28.29
N ARG A 78 37.04 -13.68 -29.46
CA ARG A 78 37.89 -13.08 -30.50
C ARG A 78 38.54 -11.78 -30.04
N SER A 79 37.81 -10.91 -29.36
CA SER A 79 38.36 -9.65 -28.84
C SER A 79 39.45 -9.86 -27.77
N LYS A 80 39.42 -10.99 -27.07
CA LYS A 80 40.44 -11.42 -26.11
C LYS A 80 41.56 -12.27 -26.73
N GLY A 81 41.58 -12.44 -28.06
CA GLY A 81 42.61 -13.20 -28.77
C GLY A 81 42.52 -14.72 -28.60
N LEU A 82 41.39 -15.25 -28.11
CA LEU A 82 41.18 -16.68 -27.92
C LEU A 82 40.77 -17.35 -29.24
N LYS A 83 41.30 -18.56 -29.50
CA LYS A 83 40.90 -19.36 -30.66
C LYS A 83 39.47 -19.86 -30.49
N VAL A 84 38.61 -19.51 -31.45
CA VAL A 84 37.20 -19.93 -31.48
C VAL A 84 37.00 -20.86 -32.68
N PRO A 85 36.31 -22.00 -32.54
CA PRO A 85 36.25 -22.97 -33.62
C PRO A 85 35.35 -22.49 -34.77
N ALA A 86 35.72 -22.90 -35.98
CA ALA A 86 35.21 -22.35 -37.24
C ALA A 86 33.79 -22.82 -37.60
N LYS A 87 33.31 -23.91 -36.98
CA LYS A 87 31.96 -24.43 -37.16
C LYS A 87 31.45 -25.02 -35.86
N TRP A 88 30.23 -24.65 -35.49
CA TRP A 88 29.45 -25.28 -34.46
C TRP A 88 28.16 -25.77 -35.12
N ARG A 89 27.89 -27.07 -35.03
CA ARG A 89 26.61 -27.68 -35.42
C ARG A 89 25.86 -28.06 -34.16
#